data_AF-A0A831XRS7-F1
#
_entry.id   AF-A0A831XRS7-F1
#
_cell.length_a   1.000
_cell.length_b   1.000
_cell.length_c   1.000
_cell.angle_alpha   90.00
_cell.angle_beta   90.00
_cell.angle_gamma   90.00
#
_symmetry.space_group_name_H-M   'P 1'
#
loop_
_entity.id
_entity.type
_entity.pdbx_description
1 polymer ?
#
loop_
_entity_poly.entity_id
_entity_poly.type
_entity_poly.pdbx_seq_one_letter_code
_entity_poly.pdbx_strand_id
1 'polypeptide(L)'
;MTKLKAYDWGGDRGLLAGIDELIVAAQADKDKLAEIEQALVGVLQSDAKLPAKEYICRKLALIGTAGCVPALGEMLCDAELSDCARFALEAIPDASADEVLRGALDEAEGVARVGIVNTLGERGDQKSVPALQELGGSSDEVLSKAARAALRKIAQSE
;
A
#
# COMPACT_ATOMS: atom_id res chain seq x y z
N MET A 1 -0.76 -19.77 -7.69
CA MET A 1 -1.32 -18.75 -6.77
C MET A 1 -2.66 -19.14 -6.13
N THR A 2 -3.51 -20.00 -6.71
CA THR A 2 -4.88 -20.29 -6.21
C THR A 2 -4.99 -20.74 -4.75
N LYS A 3 -3.97 -21.40 -4.18
CA LYS A 3 -3.97 -21.84 -2.78
C LYS A 3 -3.82 -20.68 -1.78
N LEU A 4 -3.18 -19.59 -2.21
CA LEU A 4 -2.89 -18.41 -1.39
C LEU A 4 -4.16 -17.77 -0.83
N LYS A 5 -5.24 -17.73 -1.61
CA LYS A 5 -6.50 -17.09 -1.21
C LYS A 5 -7.11 -17.66 0.08
N ALA A 6 -6.79 -18.92 0.40
CA ALA A 6 -7.32 -19.62 1.56
C ALA A 6 -6.47 -19.43 2.84
N TYR A 7 -5.30 -18.79 2.72
CA TYR A 7 -4.42 -18.56 3.86
C TYR A 7 -5.09 -17.70 4.93
N ASP A 8 -4.90 -18.09 6.19
CA ASP A 8 -5.51 -17.47 7.35
C ASP A 8 -4.49 -17.40 8.49
N TRP A 9 -4.73 -16.55 9.49
CA TRP A 9 -3.84 -16.45 10.65
C TRP A 9 -3.82 -17.77 11.42
N GLY A 10 -2.62 -18.28 11.70
CA GLY A 10 -2.44 -19.60 12.33
C GLY A 10 -2.77 -20.78 11.42
N GLY A 11 -3.15 -20.55 10.16
CA GLY A 11 -3.40 -21.58 9.16
C GLY A 11 -2.14 -22.22 8.58
N ASP A 12 -2.35 -23.13 7.63
CA ASP A 12 -1.25 -23.86 6.97
C ASP A 12 -0.34 -22.91 6.17
N ARG A 13 0.88 -22.71 6.66
CA ARG A 13 1.92 -21.92 5.96
C ARG A 13 2.37 -22.58 4.65
N GLY A 14 2.08 -23.87 4.44
CA GLY A 14 2.24 -24.54 3.16
C GLY A 14 1.46 -23.89 2.02
N LEU A 15 0.42 -23.11 2.32
CA LEU A 15 -0.31 -22.30 1.33
C LEU A 15 0.51 -21.11 0.79
N LEU A 16 1.54 -20.69 1.53
CA LEU A 16 2.45 -19.60 1.17
C LEU A 16 3.78 -20.12 0.58
N ALA A 17 4.08 -21.40 0.78
CA ALA A 17 5.35 -22.00 0.41
C ALA A 17 5.66 -21.81 -1.08
N GLY A 18 6.94 -21.56 -1.40
CA GLY A 18 7.37 -21.34 -2.78
C GLY A 18 7.30 -19.89 -3.24
N ILE A 19 6.43 -19.04 -2.69
CA ILE A 19 6.23 -17.67 -3.23
C ILE A 19 7.49 -16.82 -3.01
N ASP A 20 8.08 -16.89 -1.83
CA ASP A 20 9.29 -16.13 -1.52
C ASP A 20 10.49 -16.58 -2.36
N GLU A 21 10.64 -17.90 -2.54
CA GLU A 21 11.66 -18.48 -3.40
C GLU A 21 11.46 -18.09 -4.87
N LEU A 22 10.21 -18.05 -5.36
CA LEU A 22 9.88 -17.62 -6.71
C LEU A 22 10.24 -16.15 -6.95
N ILE A 23 9.91 -15.25 -6.01
CA ILE A 23 10.26 -13.83 -6.12
C ILE A 23 11.78 -13.64 -6.13
N VAL A 24 12.49 -14.31 -5.22
CA VAL A 24 13.96 -14.25 -5.15
C VAL A 24 14.59 -14.77 -6.45
N ALA A 25 14.11 -15.90 -6.97
CA ALA A 25 14.60 -16.48 -8.22
C ALA A 25 14.32 -15.58 -9.45
N ALA A 26 13.27 -14.78 -9.40
CA ALA A 26 12.86 -13.89 -10.49
C ALA A 26 13.48 -12.48 -10.41
N GLN A 27 14.27 -12.13 -9.37
CA GLN A 27 14.77 -10.75 -9.19
C GLN A 27 15.53 -10.18 -10.39
N ALA A 28 16.28 -11.02 -11.12
CA ALA A 28 17.04 -10.60 -12.30
C ALA A 28 16.22 -10.64 -13.60
N ASP A 29 14.99 -11.13 -13.56
CA ASP A 29 14.13 -11.38 -14.72
C ASP A 29 12.83 -10.58 -14.58
N LYS A 30 12.82 -9.39 -15.20
CA LYS A 30 11.72 -8.44 -15.10
C LYS A 30 10.40 -9.02 -15.61
N ASP A 31 10.43 -9.83 -16.65
CA ASP A 31 9.23 -10.40 -17.25
C ASP A 31 8.61 -11.43 -16.29
N LYS A 32 9.44 -12.32 -15.70
CA LYS A 32 8.95 -13.24 -14.66
C LYS A 32 8.47 -12.53 -13.41
N LEU A 33 9.14 -11.46 -13.00
CA LEU A 33 8.72 -10.68 -11.84
C LEU A 33 7.35 -10.04 -12.09
N ALA A 34 7.12 -9.52 -13.30
CA ALA A 34 5.83 -8.98 -13.71
C ALA A 34 4.74 -10.06 -13.77
N GLU A 35 5.05 -11.28 -14.25
CA GLU A 35 4.11 -12.41 -14.21
C GLU A 35 3.72 -12.78 -12.77
N ILE A 36 4.69 -12.80 -11.84
CA ILE A 36 4.44 -13.06 -10.43
C ILE A 36 3.60 -11.93 -9.82
N GLU A 37 3.93 -10.67 -10.10
CA GLU A 37 3.18 -9.49 -9.66
C GLU A 37 1.71 -9.59 -10.11
N GLN A 38 1.46 -9.85 -11.39
CA GLN A 38 0.11 -10.00 -11.93
C GLN A 38 -0.66 -11.14 -11.26
N ALA A 39 0.01 -12.27 -11.00
CA ALA A 39 -0.60 -13.39 -10.32
C ALA A 39 -0.94 -13.07 -8.85
N LEU A 40 -0.13 -12.26 -8.17
CA LEU A 40 -0.40 -11.78 -6.82
C LEU A 40 -1.56 -10.76 -6.80
N VAL A 41 -1.57 -9.81 -7.73
CA VAL A 41 -2.66 -8.83 -7.89
C VAL A 41 -3.99 -9.54 -8.15
N GLY A 42 -3.99 -10.57 -8.99
CA GLY A 42 -5.20 -11.37 -9.24
C GLY A 42 -5.76 -12.06 -8.00
N VAL A 43 -4.93 -12.45 -7.02
CA VAL A 43 -5.41 -12.96 -5.72
C VAL A 43 -5.83 -11.81 -4.80
N LEU A 44 -5.13 -10.67 -4.83
CA LEU A 44 -5.45 -9.50 -4.02
C LEU A 44 -6.88 -8.99 -4.30
N GLN A 45 -7.26 -8.96 -5.58
CA GLN A 45 -8.57 -8.54 -6.06
C GLN A 45 -9.67 -9.60 -5.90
N SER A 46 -9.36 -10.79 -5.38
CA SER A 46 -10.34 -11.86 -5.17
C SER A 46 -10.95 -11.79 -3.76
N ASP A 47 -11.82 -12.77 -3.46
CA ASP A 47 -12.35 -13.09 -2.13
C ASP A 47 -11.31 -13.66 -1.14
N ALA A 48 -10.03 -13.38 -1.36
CA ALA A 48 -8.95 -13.84 -0.50
C ALA A 48 -9.14 -13.30 0.92
N LYS A 49 -8.82 -14.13 1.92
CA LYS A 49 -8.91 -13.72 3.33
C LYS A 49 -7.93 -12.58 3.63
N LEU A 50 -8.26 -11.77 4.64
CA LEU A 50 -7.41 -10.66 5.10
C LEU A 50 -5.93 -11.05 5.29
N PRO A 51 -5.58 -12.19 5.93
CA PRO A 51 -4.17 -12.56 6.13
C PRO A 51 -3.43 -12.88 4.82
N ALA A 52 -4.16 -13.40 3.82
CA ALA A 52 -3.61 -13.61 2.48
C ALA A 52 -3.35 -12.27 1.79
N LYS A 53 -4.27 -11.31 1.89
CA LYS A 53 -4.11 -9.95 1.34
C LYS A 53 -2.95 -9.22 2.00
N GLU A 54 -2.83 -9.28 3.33
CA GLU A 54 -1.68 -8.72 4.07
C GLU A 54 -0.35 -9.31 3.60
N TYR A 55 -0.29 -10.64 3.44
CA TYR A 55 0.91 -11.31 2.92
C TYR A 55 1.24 -10.83 1.51
N ILE A 56 0.24 -10.75 0.63
CA ILE A 56 0.41 -10.27 -0.75
C ILE A 56 0.95 -8.84 -0.77
N CYS A 57 0.39 -7.92 0.00
CA CYS A 57 0.88 -6.54 0.09
C CYS A 57 2.36 -6.48 0.49
N ARG A 58 2.82 -7.34 1.42
CA ARG A 58 4.26 -7.42 1.77
C ARG A 58 5.13 -7.91 0.62
N LYS A 59 4.60 -8.76 -0.27
CA LYS A 59 5.33 -9.23 -1.45
C LYS A 59 5.34 -8.19 -2.57
N LEU A 60 4.22 -7.50 -2.77
CA LEU A 60 4.16 -6.37 -3.70
C LEU A 60 5.08 -5.23 -3.27
N ALA A 61 5.21 -4.96 -1.96
CA ALA A 61 6.20 -4.03 -1.42
C ALA A 61 7.65 -4.42 -1.77
N LEU A 62 7.96 -5.73 -1.75
CA LEU A 62 9.28 -6.25 -2.10
C LEU A 62 9.54 -6.20 -3.62
N ILE A 63 8.51 -6.43 -4.43
CA ILE A 63 8.58 -6.34 -5.89
C ILE A 63 8.77 -4.87 -6.31
N GLY A 64 8.02 -3.95 -5.71
CA GLY A 64 8.26 -2.50 -5.79
C GLY A 64 7.95 -1.88 -7.16
N THR A 65 7.07 -2.48 -7.96
CA THR A 65 6.72 -1.99 -9.30
C THR A 65 5.37 -1.30 -9.35
N ALA A 66 5.19 -0.43 -10.34
CA ALA A 66 3.94 0.32 -10.55
C ALA A 66 2.74 -0.55 -10.98
N GLY A 67 2.97 -1.79 -11.43
CA GLY A 67 1.93 -2.66 -11.98
C GLY A 67 0.81 -2.99 -10.99
N CYS A 68 1.13 -3.05 -9.70
CA CYS A 68 0.17 -3.31 -8.63
C CYS A 68 -0.49 -2.06 -8.02
N VAL A 69 -0.04 -0.84 -8.37
CA VAL A 69 -0.54 0.41 -7.77
C VAL A 69 -2.06 0.58 -7.90
N PRO A 70 -2.69 0.33 -9.06
CA PRO A 70 -4.15 0.47 -9.18
C PRO A 70 -4.92 -0.45 -8.22
N ALA A 71 -4.50 -1.71 -8.10
CA ALA A 71 -5.16 -2.69 -7.22
C ALA A 71 -4.97 -2.35 -5.73
N LEU A 72 -3.81 -1.79 -5.36
CA LEU A 72 -3.57 -1.29 -4.00
C LEU A 72 -4.41 -0.04 -3.71
N GLY A 73 -4.63 0.82 -4.72
CA GLY A 73 -5.49 2.00 -4.62
C GLY A 73 -6.93 1.67 -4.23
N GLU A 74 -7.51 0.62 -4.83
CA GLU A 74 -8.87 0.14 -4.53
C GLU A 74 -9.07 -0.25 -3.05
N MET A 75 -8.00 -0.53 -2.32
CA MET A 75 -8.01 -0.95 -0.92
C MET A 75 -7.86 0.21 0.07
N LEU A 76 -7.55 1.42 -0.40
CA LEU A 76 -7.15 2.54 0.48
C LEU A 76 -8.26 3.05 1.38
N CYS A 77 -9.52 2.95 0.95
CA CYS A 77 -10.69 3.41 1.70
C CYS A 77 -11.31 2.33 2.58
N ASP A 78 -10.83 1.08 2.50
CA ASP A 78 -11.28 -0.02 3.33
C ASP A 78 -10.54 -0.03 4.66
N ALA A 79 -11.28 -0.01 5.78
CA ALA A 79 -10.70 0.13 7.12
C ALA A 79 -9.80 -1.04 7.53
N GLU A 80 -10.02 -2.25 7.01
CA GLU A 80 -9.20 -3.42 7.33
C GLU A 80 -8.00 -3.56 6.37
N LEU A 81 -8.15 -3.08 5.13
CA LEU A 81 -7.15 -3.27 4.08
C LEU A 81 -6.22 -2.06 3.87
N SER A 82 -6.64 -0.85 4.26
CA SER A 82 -5.89 0.38 4.03
C SER A 82 -4.45 0.30 4.56
N ASP A 83 -4.26 -0.27 5.75
CA ASP A 83 -2.94 -0.38 6.37
C ASP A 83 -1.97 -1.22 5.53
N CYS A 84 -2.40 -2.38 5.04
CA CYS A 84 -1.54 -3.24 4.23
C CYS A 84 -1.32 -2.65 2.82
N ALA A 85 -2.33 -2.00 2.24
CA ALA A 85 -2.20 -1.33 0.96
C ALA A 85 -1.18 -0.18 1.02
N ARG A 86 -1.30 0.67 2.03
CA ARG A 86 -0.35 1.77 2.28
C ARG A 86 1.06 1.27 2.54
N PHE A 87 1.24 0.18 3.29
CA PHE A 87 2.56 -0.43 3.49
C PHE A 87 3.24 -0.78 2.15
N ALA A 88 2.49 -1.32 1.19
CA ALA A 88 3.03 -1.61 -0.13
C ALA A 88 3.28 -0.33 -0.95
N LEU A 89 2.32 0.59 -0.97
CA LEU A 89 2.43 1.86 -1.69
C LEU A 89 3.58 2.72 -1.18
N GLU A 90 3.89 2.71 0.12
CA GLU A 90 5.03 3.42 0.71
C GLU A 90 6.36 2.93 0.13
N ALA A 91 6.50 1.62 -0.11
CA ALA A 91 7.73 1.00 -0.60
C ALA A 91 7.92 1.13 -2.13
N ILE A 92 6.85 1.36 -2.90
CA ILE A 92 6.91 1.44 -4.37
C ILE A 92 7.57 2.77 -4.78
N PRO A 93 8.73 2.79 -5.47
CA PRO A 93 9.42 4.03 -5.81
C PRO A 93 8.71 4.89 -6.86
N ASP A 94 7.74 4.34 -7.57
CA ASP A 94 7.04 5.01 -8.66
C ASP A 94 6.08 6.11 -8.15
N ALA A 95 6.02 7.23 -8.86
CA ALA A 95 5.20 8.39 -8.49
C ALA A 95 3.68 8.14 -8.60
N SER A 96 3.25 7.11 -9.33
CA SER A 96 1.84 6.70 -9.38
C SER A 96 1.31 6.29 -8.01
N ALA A 97 2.16 5.81 -7.09
CA ALA A 97 1.76 5.53 -5.72
C ALA A 97 1.36 6.81 -4.97
N ASP A 98 2.06 7.94 -5.20
CA ASP A 98 1.66 9.23 -4.64
C ASP A 98 0.34 9.72 -5.24
N GLU A 99 0.15 9.53 -6.56
CA GLU A 99 -1.09 9.90 -7.25
C GLU A 99 -2.30 9.18 -6.68
N VAL A 100 -2.20 7.86 -6.46
CA VAL A 100 -3.32 7.07 -5.93
C VAL A 100 -3.61 7.40 -4.47
N LEU A 101 -2.56 7.62 -3.65
CA LEU A 101 -2.71 8.06 -2.25
C LEU A 101 -3.39 9.43 -2.16
N ARG A 102 -2.97 10.40 -2.98
CA ARG A 102 -3.62 11.72 -3.03
C ARG A 102 -5.08 11.62 -3.46
N GLY A 103 -5.37 10.82 -4.49
CA GLY A 103 -6.73 10.64 -5.00
C GLY A 103 -7.69 10.06 -3.95
N ALA A 104 -7.19 9.20 -3.06
CA ALA A 104 -7.99 8.57 -2.01
C ALA A 104 -8.26 9.48 -0.78
N LEU A 105 -7.62 10.66 -0.67
CA LEU A 105 -7.75 11.52 0.51
C LEU A 105 -9.17 12.04 0.75
N ASP A 106 -9.96 12.22 -0.31
CA ASP A 106 -11.33 12.76 -0.19
C ASP A 106 -12.37 11.68 0.11
N GLU A 107 -12.08 10.43 -0.27
CA GLU A 107 -12.98 9.30 -0.08
C GLU A 107 -12.69 8.53 1.21
N ALA A 108 -11.44 8.53 1.68
CA ALA A 108 -11.06 7.83 2.89
C ALA A 108 -11.55 8.58 4.15
N GLU A 109 -11.95 7.81 5.16
CA GLU A 109 -12.43 8.33 6.43
C GLU A 109 -11.66 7.73 7.61
N GLY A 110 -11.79 8.37 8.78
CA GLY A 110 -11.24 7.87 10.04
C GLY A 110 -9.76 7.48 9.96
N VAL A 111 -9.45 6.26 10.43
CA VAL A 111 -8.08 5.74 10.51
C VAL A 111 -7.42 5.57 9.14
N ALA A 112 -8.20 5.24 8.09
CA ALA A 112 -7.68 5.09 6.73
C ALA A 112 -7.17 6.44 6.20
N ARG A 113 -7.95 7.52 6.37
CA ARG A 113 -7.54 8.87 5.95
C ARG A 113 -6.27 9.34 6.66
N VAL A 114 -6.21 9.13 7.98
CA VAL A 114 -5.02 9.43 8.79
C VAL A 114 -3.80 8.64 8.31
N GLY A 115 -3.99 7.35 8.00
CA GLY A 115 -2.97 6.48 7.44
C GLY A 115 -2.43 6.99 6.11
N ILE A 116 -3.31 7.37 5.18
CA ILE A 116 -2.93 7.91 3.86
C ILE A 116 -2.09 9.18 4.03
N VAL A 117 -2.53 10.11 4.89
CA VAL A 117 -1.78 11.33 5.24
C VAL A 117 -0.37 11.02 5.75
N ASN A 118 -0.24 10.06 6.66
CA ASN A 118 1.07 9.65 7.17
C ASN A 118 1.96 9.10 6.04
N THR A 119 1.39 8.27 5.17
CA THR A 119 2.10 7.61 4.07
C THR A 119 2.63 8.62 3.05
N LEU A 120 1.82 9.63 2.68
CA LEU A 120 2.25 10.74 1.83
C LEU A 120 3.41 11.54 2.46
N GLY A 121 3.40 11.67 3.79
CA GLY A 121 4.49 12.25 4.56
C GLY A 121 5.78 11.44 4.52
N GLU A 122 5.72 10.11 4.69
CA GLU A 122 6.90 9.22 4.59
C GLU A 122 7.49 9.22 3.19
N ARG A 123 6.64 9.27 2.17
CA ARG A 123 7.05 9.31 0.76
C ARG A 123 7.62 10.67 0.33
N GLY A 124 7.46 11.72 1.15
CA GLY A 124 7.97 13.05 0.84
C GLY A 124 7.23 13.72 -0.32
N ASP A 125 5.94 13.42 -0.51
CA ASP A 125 5.21 13.89 -1.68
C ASP A 125 4.90 15.39 -1.63
N GLN A 126 5.71 16.17 -2.35
CA GLN A 126 5.58 17.62 -2.45
C GLN A 126 4.22 18.07 -3.01
N LYS A 127 3.60 17.27 -3.89
CA LYS A 127 2.30 17.63 -4.47
C LYS A 127 1.16 17.51 -3.45
N SER A 128 1.37 16.84 -2.31
CA SER A 128 0.39 16.75 -1.22
C SER A 128 0.38 17.95 -0.29
N VAL A 129 1.39 18.84 -0.35
CA VAL A 129 1.52 19.97 0.59
C VAL A 129 0.24 20.81 0.72
N PRO A 130 -0.45 21.24 -0.36
CA PRO A 130 -1.67 22.03 -0.24
C PRO A 130 -2.78 21.31 0.53
N ALA A 131 -3.04 20.03 0.20
CA ALA A 131 -4.05 19.23 0.88
C ALA A 131 -3.69 19.00 2.36
N LEU A 132 -2.42 18.73 2.66
CA LEU A 132 -1.96 18.54 4.03
C LEU A 132 -2.01 19.82 4.87
N GLN A 133 -1.83 21.00 4.27
CA GLN A 133 -2.00 22.28 4.96
C GLN A 133 -3.46 22.50 5.38
N GLU A 134 -4.40 22.21 4.48
CA GLU A 134 -5.83 22.26 4.78
C GLU A 134 -6.21 21.27 5.90
N LEU A 135 -5.78 20.01 5.77
CA LEU A 135 -6.02 18.98 6.79
C LEU A 135 -5.37 19.32 8.14
N GLY A 136 -4.24 20.03 8.13
CA GLY A 136 -3.60 20.55 9.33
C GLY A 136 -4.43 21.61 10.09
N GLY A 137 -5.45 22.19 9.45
CA GLY A 137 -6.45 23.08 10.05
C GLY A 137 -7.75 22.39 10.48
N SER A 138 -7.89 21.07 10.26
CA SER A 138 -9.09 20.31 10.61
C SER A 138 -9.40 20.35 12.11
N SER A 139 -10.69 20.29 12.44
CA SER A 139 -11.16 20.11 13.82
C SER A 139 -10.94 18.69 14.36
N ASP A 140 -10.69 17.72 13.47
CA ASP A 140 -10.21 16.40 13.87
C ASP A 140 -8.75 16.52 14.31
N GLU A 141 -8.53 16.46 15.62
CA GLU A 141 -7.19 16.59 16.20
C GLU A 141 -6.22 15.51 15.71
N VAL A 142 -6.69 14.28 15.46
CA VAL A 142 -5.83 13.17 15.03
C VAL A 142 -5.37 13.43 13.62
N LEU A 143 -6.30 13.79 12.73
CA LEU A 143 -6.01 14.13 11.34
C LEU A 143 -5.13 15.38 11.22
N SER A 144 -5.43 16.43 12.00
CA SER A 144 -4.63 17.66 12.04
C SER A 144 -3.20 17.40 12.51
N LYS A 145 -3.00 16.60 13.56
CA LYS A 145 -1.66 16.23 14.06
C LYS A 145 -0.90 15.41 13.02
N ALA A 146 -1.54 14.45 12.37
CA ALA A 146 -0.95 13.64 11.32
C ALA A 146 -0.51 14.49 10.13
N ALA A 147 -1.38 15.39 9.64
CA ALA A 147 -1.08 16.25 8.50
C ALA A 147 0.09 17.20 8.79
N ARG A 148 0.15 17.80 9.99
CA ARG A 148 1.30 18.61 10.42
C ARG A 148 2.59 17.80 10.54
N ALA A 149 2.52 16.54 10.92
CA ALA A 149 3.68 15.65 10.96
C ALA A 149 4.16 15.29 9.55
N ALA A 150 3.24 14.98 8.64
CA ALA A 150 3.54 14.71 7.24
C ALA A 150 4.22 15.92 6.58
N LEU A 151 3.69 17.13 6.77
CA LEU A 151 4.32 18.37 6.28
C LEU A 151 5.77 18.55 6.76
N ARG A 152 6.03 18.25 8.04
CA ARG A 152 7.40 18.33 8.59
C ARG A 152 8.35 17.33 7.93
N LYS A 153 7.88 16.12 7.61
CA LYS A 153 8.69 15.10 6.91
C LYS A 153 8.99 15.51 5.49
N ILE A 154 7.99 16.00 4.77
CA ILE A 154 8.13 16.51 3.40
C ILE A 154 9.19 17.63 3.36
N ALA A 155 9.13 18.58 4.29
CA ALA A 155 10.11 19.66 4.39
C ALA A 155 11.55 19.20 4.71
N GLN A 156 11.74 17.99 5.27
CA GLN A 156 13.06 17.40 5.54
C GLN A 156 13.60 16.56 4.37
N SER A 157 12.73 16.24 3.40
CA SER A 157 13.10 15.48 2.20
C SER A 157 13.61 16.35 1.05
N GLU A 158 13.66 17.67 1.24
CA GLU A 158 14.30 18.67 0.35
C GLU A 158 15.80 18.79 0.63
#